data_AF-A0A951AKA2-F1
#
_entry.id   AF-A0A951AKA2-F1
#
_cell.length_a   1.000
_cell.length_b   1.000
_cell.length_c   1.000
_cell.angle_alpha   90.00
_cell.angle_beta   90.00
_cell.angle_gamma   90.00
#
_symmetry.space_group_name_H-M   'P 1'
#
loop_
_entity.id
_entity.type
_entity.pdbx_description
1 polymer ?
#
loop_
_entity_poly.entity_id
_entity_poly.type
_entity_poly.pdbx_seq_one_letter_code
_entity_poly.pdbx_strand_id
1 'polypeptide(L)' 'MHPVDLVVCLLVVLVGLVTVARRLNVSYPIVLVVGGLFLALFPRLPEVRLEPDIVFLVFLPPLLYWDALNS' A
#
# COMPACT_ATOMS: atom_id res chain seq x y z
N MET A 1 -26.92 -20.93 -10.47
CA MET A 1 -25.75 -20.42 -9.72
C MET A 1 -25.85 -20.96 -8.32
N HIS A 2 -25.13 -22.04 -8.00
CA HIS A 2 -25.24 -22.66 -6.68
C HIS A 2 -24.42 -21.84 -5.67
N PRO A 3 -24.89 -21.67 -4.42
CA PRO A 3 -24.20 -20.86 -3.42
C PRO A 3 -22.77 -21.35 -3.14
N VAL A 4 -22.48 -22.62 -3.38
CA VAL A 4 -21.14 -23.22 -3.26
C VAL A 4 -20.14 -22.65 -4.28
N ASP A 5 -20.57 -22.31 -5.49
CA ASP A 5 -19.68 -21.77 -6.53
C ASP A 5 -19.13 -20.40 -6.13
N LEU A 6 -19.96 -19.58 -5.46
CA LEU A 6 -19.57 -18.27 -4.94
C LEU A 6 -18.56 -18.38 -3.80
N VAL A 7 -18.77 -19.33 -2.88
CA VAL A 7 -17.85 -19.55 -1.74
C VAL A 7 -16.49 -20.02 -2.25
N VAL A 8 -16.46 -20.95 -3.21
CA VAL A 8 -15.21 -21.42 -3.82
C VAL A 8 -14.50 -20.30 -4.58
N CYS A 9 -15.24 -19.51 -5.37
CA CYS A 9 -14.66 -18.36 -6.08
C CYS A 9 -14.06 -17.33 -5.12
N LEU A 10 -14.74 -17.03 -4.01
CA LEU A 10 -14.25 -16.12 -2.97
C LEU A 10 -12.97 -16.63 -2.32
N LEU A 11 -12.89 -17.93 -2.07
CA LEU A 11 -11.74 -18.57 -1.44
C LEU A 11 -10.50 -18.55 -2.35
N VAL A 12 -10.69 -18.76 -3.65
CA VAL A 12 -9.63 -18.64 -4.67
C VAL A 12 -9.10 -17.20 -4.74
N VAL A 13 -9.98 -16.20 -4.71
CA VAL A 13 -9.59 -14.78 -4.72
C VAL A 13 -8.78 -14.44 -3.47
N LEU A 14 -9.22 -14.88 -2.29
CA LEU A 14 -8.53 -14.66 -1.02
C LEU A 14 -7.10 -15.23 -1.05
N VAL A 15 -6.95 -16.48 -1.51
CA VAL A 15 -5.65 -17.15 -1.61
C VAL A 15 -4.73 -16.44 -2.62
N GLY A 16 -5.28 -15.99 -3.75
CA GLY A 16 -4.54 -15.18 -4.72
C GLY A 16 -4.02 -13.88 -4.13
N LEU A 17 -4.87 -13.15 -3.41
CA LEU A 17 -4.51 -11.87 -2.78
C LEU A 17 -3.43 -12.04 -1.70
N VAL A 18 -3.55 -13.08 -0.86
CA VAL A 18 -2.56 -13.42 0.17
C VAL A 18 -1.23 -13.85 -0.45
N THR A 19 -1.26 -14.58 -1.56
CA THR A 19 -0.05 -15.04 -2.28
C THR A 19 0.67 -13.87 -2.94
N VAL A 20 -0.08 -12.93 -3.53
CA VAL A 20 0.46 -11.70 -4.12
C VAL A 20 1.06 -10.79 -3.04
N ALA A 21 0.34 -10.60 -1.92
CA ALA A 21 0.83 -9.81 -0.79
C ALA A 21 2.13 -10.39 -0.20
N ARG A 22 2.27 -11.72 -0.18
CA ARG A 22 3.46 -12.43 0.33
C ARG A 22 4.60 -12.48 -0.68
N ARG A 23 4.30 -12.45 -1.99
CA ARG A 23 5.28 -12.39 -3.10
C ARG A 23 5.97 -11.04 -3.21
N LEU A 24 5.35 -9.97 -2.72
CA LEU A 24 5.92 -8.62 -2.69
C LEU A 24 6.92 -8.42 -1.53
N ASN A 25 7.84 -9.37 -1.28
CA ASN A 25 8.88 -9.35 -0.23
C ASN A 25 9.90 -8.21 -0.42
N VAL A 26 9.43 -6.97 -0.35
CA VAL A 26 10.17 -5.74 -0.64
C VAL A 26 9.84 -4.79 0.50
N SER A 27 10.84 -4.06 1.02
CA SER A 27 10.65 -3.10 2.10
C SER A 27 9.41 -2.26 1.84
N TYR A 28 8.49 -2.24 2.81
CA TYR A 28 7.20 -1.54 2.77
C TYR A 28 7.25 -0.16 2.08
N PRO A 29 8.31 0.67 2.28
CA PRO A 29 8.45 1.94 1.58
C PRO A 29 8.60 1.82 0.05
N ILE A 30 9.33 0.83 -0.46
CA ILE A 30 9.58 0.66 -1.90
C ILE A 30 8.27 0.30 -2.63
N VAL A 31 7.46 -0.59 -2.03
CA VAL A 31 6.15 -0.97 -2.59
C VAL A 31 5.21 0.23 -2.62
N LEU A 32 5.20 1.05 -1.56
CA LEU A 32 4.41 2.27 -1.50
C LEU A 32 4.84 3.31 -2.54
N VAL A 33 6.15 3.48 -2.76
CA VAL A 33 6.69 4.40 -3.77
C VAL A 33 6.34 3.95 -5.19
N VAL A 34 6.50 2.66 -5.50
CA VAL A 34 6.13 2.13 -6.83
C VAL A 34 4.62 2.20 -7.06
N GLY A 35 3.81 1.91 -6.05
CA GLY A 35 2.35 2.04 -6.12
C GLY A 35 1.91 3.50 -6.33
N GLY A 36 2.49 4.44 -5.58
CA GLY A 36 2.25 5.87 -5.75
C GLY A 36 2.68 6.40 -7.12
N LEU A 37 3.79 5.90 -7.66
CA LEU A 37 4.27 6.23 -9.00
C LEU A 37 3.29 5.73 -10.08
N PHE A 38 2.83 4.49 -9.98
CA PHE A 38 1.83 3.96 -10.91
C PHE A 38 0.50 4.71 -10.82
N LEU A 39 0.06 5.11 -9.62
CA LEU A 39 -1.11 5.95 -9.43
C LEU A 39 -0.91 7.33 -10.07
N ALA A 40 0.24 7.99 -9.88
CA ALA A 40 0.53 9.31 -10.45
C ALA A 40 0.48 9.34 -11.99
N LEU A 41 0.63 8.19 -12.65
CA LEU A 41 0.47 8.07 -14.11
C LEU A 41 -0.99 8.08 -14.57
N PHE A 42 -1.97 7.94 -13.67
CA PHE A 42 -3.39 8.03 -14.01
C PHE A 42 -3.87 9.49 -14.01
N PRO A 43 -4.18 10.08 -15.19
CA PRO A 43 -4.55 11.49 -15.32
C PRO A 43 -5.94 11.85 -14.78
N ARG A 44 -6.68 10.87 -14.23
CA ARG A 44 -8.01 11.04 -13.63
C ARG A 44 -7.98 11.21 -12.10
N LEU A 45 -6.80 11.18 -11.48
CA LEU A 45 -6.71 11.38 -10.04
C LEU A 45 -6.91 12.87 -9.72
N PRO A 46 -7.74 13.19 -8.71
CA PRO A 46 -7.86 14.56 -8.23
C PRO A 46 -6.48 15.05 -7.77
N GLU A 47 -6.19 16.32 -8.05
CA GLU A 47 -4.92 16.95 -7.68
C GLU A 47 -4.88 17.08 -6.14
N VAL A 48 -4.33 16.06 -5.47
CA VAL A 48 -4.15 16.08 -4.02
C VAL A 48 -2.96 16.97 -3.71
N ARG A 49 -3.22 18.25 -3.39
CA ARG A 49 -2.19 19.13 -2.80
C ARG A 49 -2.02 18.74 -1.34
N LEU A 50 -0.91 18.07 -1.05
CA LEU A 50 -0.49 17.81 0.32
C LEU A 50 0.22 19.06 0.83
N GLU A 51 -0.33 19.70 1.88
CA GLU A 51 0.36 20.77 2.58
C GLU A 51 1.67 20.23 3.17
N PRO A 52 2.83 20.85 2.86
CA PRO A 52 4.13 20.39 3.34
C PRO A 52 4.20 20.23 4.86
N ASP A 53 3.55 21.11 5.62
CA ASP A 53 3.50 21.07 7.08
C ASP A 53 2.83 19.80 7.61
N ILE A 54 1.74 19.36 6.97
CA ILE A 54 1.02 18.15 7.37
C ILE A 54 1.85 16.90 7.08
N VAL A 55 2.55 16.87 5.95
CA VAL A 55 3.46 15.77 5.59
C VAL A 55 4.60 15.70 6.60
N PHE A 56 5.24 16.83 6.93
CA PHE A 56 6.28 16.85 7.94
C PHE A 56 5.76 16.35 9.29
N LEU A 57 4.62 16.86 9.78
CA LEU A 57 4.10 16.47 11.08
C LEU A 57 3.73 14.99 11.18
N VAL A 58 3.28 14.37 10.09
CA VAL A 58 2.84 12.97 10.09
C VAL A 58 3.99 12.00 9.82
N PHE A 59 4.91 12.34 8.91
CA PHE A 59 5.98 11.42 8.49
C PHE A 59 7.27 11.60 9.28
N LEU A 60 7.60 12.82 9.73
CA LEU A 60 8.84 13.09 10.47
C LEU A 60 8.89 12.37 11.83
N PRO A 61 7.85 12.37 12.69
CA PRO A 61 7.95 11.72 14.00
C PRO A 61 8.16 10.21 13.91
N PRO A 62 7.44 9.46 13.03
CA PRO A 62 7.77 8.07 12.78
C PRO A 62 9.21 7.90 12.31
N LEU A 63 9.64 8.63 11.26
CA LEU A 63 10.98 8.49 10.68
C LEU A 63 12.10 8.73 11.72
N LEU A 64 11.96 9.76 12.55
CA LEU A 64 12.91 10.05 13.63
C LEU A 64 12.90 8.97 14.73
N TYR A 65 11.72 8.42 15.05
CA TYR A 65 11.60 7.33 16.03
C TYR A 65 12.26 6.03 15.53
N TRP A 66 12.12 5.72 14.24
CA TRP A 66 12.79 4.59 13.61
C TRP A 66 14.32 4.75 13.63
N ASP A 67 14.82 5.94 13.32
CA ASP A 67 16.26 6.24 13.34
C ASP A 67 16.83 6.15 14.77
N ALA A 68 16.10 6.70 15.76
CA ALA A 68 16.50 6.68 17.16
C ALA A 68 16.49 5.26 17.77
N LEU A 69 15.61 4.37 17.33
CA LEU A 69 15.55 2.97 17.79
C LEU A 69 16.59 2.05 17.15
N ASN A 70 17.04 2.38 15.94
CA ASN A 70 18.00 1.58 15.18
C ASN A 70 19.44 2.09 15.30
N SER A 71 19.70 3.03 16.22
CA SER A 71 21.02 3.61 16.51
C SER A 71 21.61 3.10 17.82
#